data_AF-A0A6P8FD31-F1
#
_entry.id   AF-A0A6P8FD31-F1
#
_cell.length_a   1.000
_cell.length_b   1.000
_cell.length_c   1.000
_cell.angle_alpha   90.00
_cell.angle_beta   90.00
_cell.angle_gamma   90.00
#
_symmetry.space_group_name_H-M   'P 1'
#
loop_
_entity.id
_entity.type
_entity.pdbx_description
1 polymer ?
#
loop_
_entity_poly.entity_id
_entity_poly.type
_entity_poly.pdbx_seq_one_letter_code
_entity_poly.pdbx_strand_id
1 'polypeptide(L)'
;MTTFRFGQHIIKASAVFLKTELSFAVVNRKPVVPGHVLVCPLRPVERFRDLSPDEVADLFSTTQRVANVVEQHFCGTSLTIAIQDGPEAGQTVKLQKHDKENEDVPSKWRTEEEMAAEASVLRNLLS
;
A
#
# COMPACT_ATOMS: atom_id res chain seq x y z
N MET A 1 10.65 -15.40 -9.75
CA MET A 1 10.48 -14.25 -8.83
C MET A 1 9.00 -13.95 -8.70
N THR A 2 8.50 -13.54 -7.52
CA THR A 2 7.10 -13.08 -7.39
C THR A 2 6.96 -11.70 -8.01
N THR A 3 6.03 -11.53 -8.94
CA THR A 3 5.69 -10.24 -9.55
C THR A 3 4.53 -9.62 -8.79
N PHE A 4 4.74 -8.47 -8.17
CA PHE A 4 3.69 -7.72 -7.49
C PHE A 4 2.97 -6.80 -8.48
N ARG A 5 1.64 -6.75 -8.43
CA ARG A 5 0.80 -5.91 -9.30
C ARG A 5 -0.13 -5.05 -8.47
N PHE A 6 -0.29 -3.79 -8.87
CA PHE A 6 -1.29 -2.88 -8.34
C PHE A 6 -2.02 -2.23 -9.52
N GLY A 7 -3.24 -2.72 -9.80
CA GLY A 7 -3.92 -2.45 -11.06
C GLY A 7 -3.08 -2.89 -12.27
N GLN A 8 -2.78 -1.95 -13.15
CA GLN A 8 -1.96 -2.17 -14.35
C GLN A 8 -0.44 -2.04 -14.08
N HIS A 9 -0.04 -1.56 -12.90
CA HIS A 9 1.35 -1.25 -12.59
C HIS A 9 2.07 -2.45 -11.95
N ILE A 10 3.32 -2.70 -12.37
CA ILE A 10 4.22 -3.65 -11.71
C ILE A 10 4.94 -2.93 -10.60
N ILE A 11 4.87 -3.47 -9.38
CA ILE A 11 5.53 -2.91 -8.21
C ILE A 11 6.91 -3.55 -8.04
N LYS A 12 7.95 -2.72 -7.89
CA LYS A 12 9.32 -3.16 -7.59
C LYS A 12 9.36 -3.77 -6.19
N ALA A 13 9.95 -4.96 -6.07
CA ALA A 13 10.06 -5.69 -4.80
C ALA A 13 10.82 -4.90 -3.70
N SER A 14 11.67 -3.94 -4.08
CA SER A 14 12.35 -3.04 -3.14
C SER A 14 11.38 -2.18 -2.30
N ALA A 15 10.25 -1.76 -2.87
CA ALA A 15 9.22 -0.97 -2.18
C ALA A 15 8.20 -1.84 -1.40
N VAL A 16 8.24 -3.17 -1.57
CA VAL A 16 7.40 -4.11 -0.83
C VAL A 16 8.10 -4.44 0.50
N PHE A 17 7.33 -4.42 1.59
CA PHE A 17 7.88 -4.65 2.93
C PHE A 17 7.23 -5.79 3.72
N LEU A 18 6.10 -6.29 3.25
CA LEU A 18 5.51 -7.55 3.74
C LEU A 18 4.93 -8.33 2.57
N LYS A 19 5.01 -9.65 2.63
CA LYS A 19 4.30 -10.59 1.75
C LYS A 19 3.82 -11.76 2.59
N THR A 20 2.56 -12.13 2.43
CA THR A 20 1.94 -13.35 2.99
C THR A 20 1.67 -14.36 1.85
N GLU A 21 0.81 -15.35 2.10
CA GLU A 21 0.38 -16.27 1.04
C GLU A 21 -0.53 -15.59 0.02
N LEU A 22 -1.41 -14.68 0.48
CA LEU A 22 -2.46 -14.06 -0.34
C LEU A 22 -2.36 -12.53 -0.46
N SER A 23 -1.52 -11.85 0.32
CA SER A 23 -1.39 -10.38 0.34
C SER A 23 0.06 -9.87 0.30
N PHE A 24 0.21 -8.57 0.06
CA PHE A 24 1.47 -7.85 0.20
C PHE A 24 1.24 -6.42 0.71
N ALA A 25 2.25 -5.83 1.34
CA ALA A 25 2.25 -4.44 1.79
C ALA A 25 3.38 -3.63 1.14
N VAL A 26 3.07 -2.40 0.72
CA VAL A 26 3.95 -1.55 -0.10
C VAL A 26 3.91 -0.10 0.39
N VAL A 27 5.05 0.59 0.33
CA VAL A 27 5.14 2.02 0.65
C VAL A 27 4.63 2.91 -0.49
N ASN A 28 4.05 4.07 -0.18
CA ASN A 28 3.53 4.99 -1.20
C ASN A 28 4.60 5.90 -1.81
N ARG A 29 4.42 6.24 -3.11
CA ARG A 29 5.24 7.25 -3.81
C ARG A 29 4.92 8.68 -3.37
N LYS A 30 3.64 8.96 -3.11
CA LYS A 30 3.12 10.23 -2.59
C LYS A 30 2.32 9.95 -1.30
N PRO A 31 2.97 9.65 -0.16
CA PRO A 31 2.25 9.37 1.08
C PRO A 31 1.53 10.64 1.56
N VAL A 32 0.22 10.56 1.82
CA VAL A 32 -0.59 11.69 2.32
C VAL A 32 -0.10 12.18 3.69
N VAL A 33 0.38 11.24 4.52
CA VAL A 33 1.05 11.47 5.81
C VAL A 33 2.22 10.49 5.95
N PRO A 34 3.25 10.77 6.78
CA PRO A 34 4.27 9.78 7.13
C PRO A 34 3.63 8.46 7.58
N GLY A 35 4.20 7.33 7.14
CA GLY A 35 3.62 6.00 7.41
C GLY A 35 2.40 5.60 6.57
N HIS A 36 1.89 6.44 5.66
CA HIS A 36 0.83 6.02 4.74
C HIS A 36 1.35 4.95 3.75
N VAL A 37 0.98 3.70 4.02
CA VAL A 37 1.26 2.50 3.22
C VAL A 37 -0.01 1.91 2.62
N LEU A 38 0.12 0.96 1.68
CA LEU A 38 -0.99 0.17 1.15
C LEU A 38 -0.80 -1.31 1.50
N VAL A 39 -1.91 -2.01 1.76
CA VAL A 39 -1.97 -3.47 1.87
C VAL A 39 -2.95 -3.98 0.81
N CYS A 40 -2.49 -4.92 -0.01
CA CYS A 40 -3.17 -5.34 -1.24
C CYS A 40 -3.19 -6.87 -1.37
N PRO A 41 -4.25 -7.46 -1.96
CA PRO A 41 -4.23 -8.87 -2.36
C PRO A 41 -3.19 -9.11 -3.47
N LEU A 42 -2.55 -10.27 -3.48
CA LEU A 42 -1.65 -10.70 -4.56
C LEU A 42 -2.40 -10.99 -5.87
N ARG A 43 -3.65 -11.45 -5.77
CA ARG A 43 -4.55 -11.59 -6.93
C ARG A 43 -5.17 -10.22 -7.24
N PRO A 44 -4.95 -9.66 -8.45
CA PRO A 44 -5.53 -8.37 -8.80
C PRO A 44 -7.04 -8.51 -9.07
N VAL A 45 -7.85 -7.93 -8.19
CA VAL A 45 -9.30 -7.77 -8.35
C VAL A 45 -9.68 -6.28 -8.32
N GLU A 46 -10.82 -5.91 -8.93
CA GLU A 46 -11.26 -4.51 -8.98
C GLU A 46 -12.13 -4.13 -7.78
N ARG A 47 -12.99 -5.05 -7.31
CA ARG A 47 -13.93 -4.79 -6.21
C ARG A 47 -13.69 -5.70 -5.01
N PHE A 48 -13.99 -5.20 -3.82
CA PHE A 48 -13.85 -5.95 -2.56
C PHE A 48 -14.68 -7.25 -2.56
N ARG A 49 -15.86 -7.23 -3.17
CA ARG A 49 -16.74 -8.41 -3.33
C ARG A 49 -16.14 -9.55 -4.19
N ASP A 50 -15.09 -9.26 -4.95
CA ASP A 50 -14.47 -10.22 -5.88
C ASP A 50 -13.36 -11.04 -5.20
N LEU A 51 -13.05 -10.75 -3.93
CA LEU A 51 -12.12 -11.51 -3.06
C LEU A 51 -12.75 -12.82 -2.57
N SER A 52 -11.93 -13.85 -2.36
CA SER A 52 -12.36 -15.05 -1.62
C SER A 52 -12.42 -14.77 -0.10
N PRO A 53 -13.14 -15.59 0.69
CA PRO A 53 -13.12 -15.48 2.15
C PRO A 53 -11.71 -15.56 2.74
N ASP A 54 -10.84 -16.41 2.18
CA ASP A 54 -9.45 -16.58 2.63
C ASP A 54 -8.61 -15.34 2.32
N GLU A 55 -8.80 -14.73 1.15
CA GLU A 55 -8.14 -13.47 0.79
C GLU A 55 -8.61 -12.31 1.67
N VAL A 56 -9.90 -12.24 2.03
CA VAL A 56 -10.41 -11.24 2.99
C VAL A 56 -9.76 -11.44 4.36
N ALA A 57 -9.68 -12.68 4.85
CA ALA A 57 -9.08 -13.00 6.13
C ALA A 57 -7.58 -12.66 6.18
N ASP A 58 -6.81 -13.06 5.15
CA ASP A 58 -5.38 -12.76 5.05
C ASP A 58 -5.12 -11.26 4.85
N LEU A 59 -5.92 -10.56 4.04
CA LEU A 59 -5.80 -9.12 3.80
C LEU A 59 -5.95 -8.30 5.09
N PHE A 60 -7.00 -8.54 5.87
CA PHE A 60 -7.21 -7.80 7.12
C PHE A 60 -6.28 -8.25 8.25
N SER A 61 -5.90 -9.52 8.32
CA SER A 61 -4.85 -9.98 9.26
C SER A 61 -3.49 -9.37 8.95
N THR A 62 -3.15 -9.25 7.66
CA THR A 62 -1.97 -8.53 7.18
C THR A 62 -2.06 -7.05 7.52
N THR A 63 -3.23 -6.42 7.31
CA THR A 63 -3.48 -5.02 7.64
C THR A 63 -3.29 -4.74 9.14
N GLN A 64 -3.78 -5.62 10.03
CA GLN A 64 -3.58 -5.50 11.48
C GLN A 64 -2.10 -5.57 11.87
N ARG A 65 -1.32 -6.48 11.27
CA ARG A 65 0.13 -6.58 11.51
C ARG A 65 0.88 -5.33 11.06
N VAL A 66 0.54 -4.82 9.87
CA VAL A 66 1.13 -3.60 9.29
C VAL A 66 0.77 -2.37 10.12
N ALA A 67 -0.50 -2.26 10.55
CA ALA A 67 -1.00 -1.19 11.40
C ALA A 67 -0.15 -1.02 12.66
N ASN A 68 0.04 -2.09 13.43
CA ASN A 68 0.82 -2.06 14.68
C ASN A 68 2.25 -1.54 14.47
N VAL A 69 2.93 -2.01 13.41
CA VAL A 69 4.32 -1.61 13.11
C VAL A 69 4.41 -0.17 12.61
N VAL A 70 3.48 0.25 11.75
CA VAL A 70 3.45 1.62 11.21
C VAL A 70 3.15 2.63 12.31
N GLU A 71 2.16 2.37 13.18
CA GLU A 71 1.84 3.26 14.30
C GLU A 71 3.05 3.44 15.23
N GLN A 72 3.69 2.35 15.64
CA GLN A 72 4.86 2.40 16.52
C GLN A 72 6.05 3.09 15.85
N HIS A 73 6.36 2.77 14.59
CA HIS A 73 7.53 3.32 13.91
C HIS A 73 7.41 4.82 13.62
N PHE A 74 6.22 5.30 13.24
CA PHE A 74 5.97 6.70 12.93
C PHE A 74 5.44 7.50 14.13
N CYS A 75 5.52 6.95 15.35
CA CYS A 75 5.07 7.58 16.60
C CYS A 75 3.60 8.05 16.57
N GLY A 76 2.74 7.27 15.91
CA GLY A 76 1.29 7.48 15.90
C GLY A 76 0.64 7.12 17.23
N THR A 77 -0.59 7.61 17.43
CA THR A 77 -1.44 7.30 18.59
C THR A 77 -2.84 6.82 18.19
N SER A 78 -3.10 6.77 16.89
CA SER A 78 -4.33 6.27 16.25
C SER A 78 -4.06 6.06 14.76
N LEU A 79 -4.87 5.21 14.12
CA LEU A 79 -4.77 4.90 12.70
C LEU A 79 -6.11 5.08 11.98
N THR A 80 -6.04 5.41 10.69
CA THR A 80 -7.18 5.34 9.76
C THR A 80 -6.96 4.18 8.81
N ILE A 81 -7.91 3.25 8.75
CA ILE A 81 -7.95 2.15 7.77
C ILE A 81 -9.16 2.41 6.88
N ALA A 82 -8.95 2.51 5.56
CA ALA A 82 -10.00 2.84 4.60
C ALA A 82 -9.84 2.01 3.32
N ILE A 83 -10.97 1.62 2.73
CA ILE A 83 -11.05 1.00 1.40
C ILE A 83 -12.02 1.82 0.55
N GLN A 84 -11.54 2.33 -0.58
CA GLN A 84 -12.37 3.00 -1.58
C GLN A 84 -12.81 1.95 -2.62
N ASP A 85 -13.92 1.25 -2.34
CA ASP A 85 -14.42 0.16 -3.19
C ASP A 85 -15.31 0.68 -4.33
N GLY A 86 -14.68 1.03 -5.45
CA GLY A 86 -15.34 1.48 -6.68
C GLY A 86 -15.14 2.97 -7.02
N PRO A 87 -15.44 3.38 -8.27
CA PRO A 87 -15.18 4.75 -8.74
C PRO A 87 -15.85 5.83 -7.88
N GLU A 88 -17.10 5.62 -7.50
CA GLU A 88 -17.92 6.56 -6.71
C GLU A 88 -17.43 6.68 -5.26
N ALA A 89 -16.67 5.70 -4.76
CA ALA A 89 -15.98 5.76 -3.46
C ALA A 89 -14.61 6.47 -3.54
N GLY A 90 -14.19 6.91 -4.74
CA GLY A 90 -12.91 7.58 -4.98
C GLY A 90 -11.77 6.66 -5.40
N GLN A 91 -12.03 5.44 -5.89
CA GLN A 91 -10.99 4.50 -6.30
C GLN A 91 -10.23 4.97 -7.55
N THR A 92 -8.95 5.31 -7.41
CA THR A 92 -8.11 5.86 -8.51
C THR A 92 -6.86 5.03 -8.85
N VAL A 93 -6.92 3.70 -8.72
CA VAL A 93 -5.81 2.80 -9.13
C VAL A 93 -5.47 2.97 -10.63
N LYS A 94 -6.43 3.45 -11.43
CA LYS A 94 -6.19 4.05 -12.75
C LYS A 94 -5.65 5.48 -12.50
N LEU A 95 -4.33 5.65 -12.49
CA LEU A 95 -3.58 6.89 -12.11
C LEU A 95 -3.91 8.18 -12.91
N GLN A 96 -4.94 8.20 -13.75
CA GLN A 96 -5.20 9.29 -14.69
C GLN A 96 -5.70 10.61 -14.07
N LYS A 97 -6.19 10.63 -12.81
CA LYS A 97 -6.91 11.81 -12.27
C LYS A 97 -6.79 12.12 -10.76
N HIS A 98 -6.07 11.33 -9.95
CA HIS A 98 -5.87 11.71 -8.54
C HIS A 98 -4.72 12.74 -8.37
N ASP A 99 -3.86 12.82 -9.37
CA ASP A 99 -2.93 13.91 -9.54
C ASP A 99 -3.69 15.10 -10.15
N LYS A 100 -3.94 16.12 -9.32
CA LYS A 100 -4.36 17.42 -9.82
C LYS A 100 -3.17 18.01 -10.58
N GLU A 101 -3.18 17.92 -11.91
CA GLU A 101 -2.07 18.35 -12.78
C GLU A 101 -1.60 19.79 -12.55
N ASN A 102 -2.46 20.65 -11.97
CA ASN A 102 -2.16 22.05 -11.62
C ASN A 102 -1.51 22.27 -10.23
N GLU A 103 -1.48 21.26 -9.35
CA GLU A 103 -0.84 21.32 -8.02
C GLU A 103 0.31 20.30 -7.86
N ASP A 104 0.56 19.48 -8.87
CA ASP A 104 1.49 18.36 -8.78
C ASP A 104 2.94 18.83 -9.01
N VAL A 105 3.69 18.98 -7.92
CA VAL A 105 5.09 19.46 -7.94
C VAL A 105 6.03 18.26 -7.80
N PRO A 106 6.74 17.81 -8.86
CA PRO A 106 7.52 16.57 -8.84
C PRO A 106 8.66 16.55 -7.81
N SER A 107 9.17 17.71 -7.39
CA SER A 107 10.19 17.84 -6.34
C SER A 107 9.71 17.46 -4.93
N LYS A 108 8.43 17.14 -4.75
CA LYS A 108 7.85 16.61 -3.50
C LYS A 108 7.66 15.08 -3.50
N TRP A 109 8.10 14.36 -4.54
CA TRP A 109 7.81 12.94 -4.73
C TRP A 109 8.99 11.99 -4.45
N ARG A 110 8.72 10.87 -3.77
CA ARG A 110 9.69 9.81 -3.44
C ARG A 110 11.06 10.37 -3.00
N THR A 111 12.22 9.88 -3.42
CA THR A 111 12.70 9.03 -4.54
C THR A 111 12.28 7.54 -4.55
N GLU A 112 12.85 6.69 -5.45
CA GLU A 112 12.69 5.22 -5.35
C GLU A 112 13.59 4.63 -4.27
N GLU A 113 14.77 5.23 -4.08
CA GLU A 113 15.76 4.91 -3.07
C GLU A 113 15.19 5.17 -1.66
N GLU A 114 14.50 6.30 -1.46
CA GLU A 114 13.81 6.63 -0.21
C GLU A 114 12.64 5.67 0.07
N MET A 115 11.89 5.25 -0.96
CA MET A 115 10.88 4.19 -0.82
C MET A 115 11.51 2.84 -0.45
N ALA A 116 12.63 2.48 -1.08
CA ALA A 116 13.34 1.24 -0.79
C ALA A 116 13.95 1.22 0.62
N ALA A 117 14.42 2.37 1.10
CA ALA A 117 14.93 2.57 2.46
C ALA A 117 13.81 2.41 3.50
N GLU A 118 12.69 3.12 3.35
CA GLU A 118 11.53 2.98 4.26
C GLU A 118 11.00 1.55 4.28
N ALA A 119 10.80 0.94 3.11
CA ALA A 119 10.40 -0.46 3.01
C ALA A 119 11.42 -1.41 3.66
N SER A 120 12.71 -1.07 3.69
CA SER A 120 13.71 -1.88 4.37
C SER A 120 13.69 -1.73 5.89
N VAL A 121 13.36 -0.56 6.41
CA VAL A 121 13.14 -0.38 7.85
C VAL A 121 11.91 -1.16 8.28
N LEU A 122 10.79 -1.03 7.55
CA LEU A 122 9.56 -1.75 7.85
C LEU A 122 9.72 -3.29 7.74
N ARG A 123 10.54 -3.79 6.81
CA ARG A 123 10.90 -5.23 6.75
C ARG A 123 11.54 -5.73 8.04
N ASN A 124 12.48 -4.97 8.58
CA ASN A 124 13.22 -5.33 9.80
C ASN A 124 12.37 -5.22 11.08
N LEU A 125 11.22 -4.55 11.03
CA LEU A 125 10.26 -4.45 12.15
C LEU A 125 9.17 -5.53 12.11
N LEU A 126 9.10 -6.31 11.03
CA LEU A 126 8.11 -7.38 10.80
C LEU A 126 8.72 -8.79 10.77
N SER A 127 10.03 -8.89 10.92
CA SER A 127 10.84 -10.13 10.95
C SER A 127 10.83 -10.81 12.31
#